data_AF-A0A2H0YWS9-F1
#
_entry.id   AF-A0A2H0YWS9-F1
#
_cell.length_a   1.000
_cell.length_b   1.000
_cell.length_c   1.000
_cell.angle_alpha   90.00
_cell.angle_beta   90.00
_cell.angle_gamma   90.00
#
_symmetry.space_group_name_H-M   'P 1'
#
loop_
_entity.id
_entity.type
_entity.pdbx_description
1 polymer ?
#
loop_
_entity_poly.entity_id
_entity_poly.type
_entity_poly.pdbx_seq_one_letter_code
_entity_poly.pdbx_strand_id
1 'polypeptide(L)' 'MKIGKIVVGLILVALAVWVFVAVENSTAKYLGGIILAIVGLAVLMGGFKKNESGPKPPPTSPQEPQPPQPPQSPEPPQQ' A
#
# COMPACT_ATOMS: atom_id res chain seq x y z
N MET A 1 9.50 5.44 11.00
CA MET A 1 8.51 6.55 11.04
C MET A 1 7.08 6.04 11.29
N LYS A 2 6.80 5.45 12.46
CA LYS A 2 5.43 4.98 12.81
C LYS A 2 4.68 5.99 13.70
N ILE A 3 5.41 6.64 14.61
CA ILE A 3 4.88 7.70 15.48
C ILE A 3 4.30 8.86 14.69
N GLY A 4 4.99 9.33 13.64
CA GLY A 4 4.51 10.46 12.84
C GLY A 4 3.16 10.21 12.18
N LYS A 5 2.91 8.98 11.71
CA LYS A 5 1.62 8.60 11.09
C LYS A 5 0.48 8.56 12.12
N ILE A 6 0.78 8.12 13.35
CA ILE A 6 -0.19 8.08 14.45
C ILE A 6 -0.54 9.50 14.91
N VAL A 7 0.47 10.38 15.04
CA VAL A 7 0.29 11.77 15.44
C VAL A 7 -0.53 12.54 14.39
N VAL A 8 -0.23 12.39 13.10
CA VAL A 8 -1.01 12.99 12.02
C VAL A 8 -2.46 12.49 12.02
N GLY A 9 -2.67 11.19 12.24
CA GLY A 9 -4.01 10.62 12.37
C GLY A 9 -4.80 11.24 13.53
N LEU A 10 -4.18 11.36 14.71
CA LEU A 10 -4.80 11.98 15.89
C LEU A 10 -5.18 13.44 15.66
N ILE A 11 -4.32 14.22 15.00
CA ILE A 11 -4.59 15.63 14.69
C ILE A 11 -5.80 15.76 13.74
N LEU A 12 -5.87 14.92 12.70
CA LEU A 12 -6.99 14.93 11.75
C LEU A 12 -8.33 14.58 12.44
N VAL A 13 -8.32 13.60 13.35
CA VAL A 13 -9.51 13.22 14.13
C VAL A 13 -9.94 14.38 15.04
N ALA A 14 -9.00 15.01 15.74
CA ALA A 14 -9.31 16.16 16.60
C ALA A 14 -9.92 17.33 15.82
N LEU A 15 -9.38 17.64 14.63
CA LEU A 15 -9.93 18.67 13.74
C LEU A 15 -11.33 18.31 13.23
N ALA A 16 -11.57 17.05 12.86
CA ALA A 16 -12.88 16.60 12.43
C ALA A 16 -13.93 16.76 13.53
N VAL A 17 -13.60 16.41 14.79
CA VAL A 17 -14.49 16.60 15.94
C VAL A 17 -14.71 18.09 16.23
N TRP A 18 -13.67 18.92 16.14
CA TRP A 18 -13.79 20.36 16.35
C TRP A 18 -14.74 21.00 15.33
N VAL A 19 -14.54 20.72 14.04
CA VAL A 19 -15.40 21.21 12.96
C VAL A 19 -16.83 20.71 13.17
N PHE A 20 -16.99 19.44 13.53
CA PHE A 20 -18.29 18.86 13.82
C PHE A 20 -19.01 19.61 14.94
N VAL A 21 -18.32 19.95 16.04
CA VAL A 21 -18.90 20.70 17.16
C VAL A 21 -19.20 22.15 16.79
N ALA A 22 -18.34 22.79 16.01
CA ALA A 22 -18.45 24.19 15.57
C ALA A 22 -19.61 24.42 14.57
N VAL A 23 -20.12 23.38 13.92
CA VAL A 23 -21.32 23.49 13.07
C VAL A 23 -22.55 23.67 13.96
N GLU A 24 -23.06 24.89 14.05
CA GLU A 24 -24.24 25.24 14.86
C GLU A 24 -25.56 24.67 14.30
N ASN A 25 -25.57 24.36 13.00
CA ASN A 25 -26.75 23.86 12.32
C ASN A 25 -26.91 22.34 12.57
N SER A 26 -27.88 21.96 13.41
CA SER A 26 -28.10 20.56 13.82
C SER A 26 -28.25 19.61 12.63
N THR A 27 -28.90 20.04 11.55
CA THR A 27 -29.04 19.25 10.32
C THR A 27 -27.71 18.96 9.65
N ALA A 28 -26.79 19.94 9.60
CA ALA A 28 -25.47 19.76 9.02
C ALA A 28 -24.56 18.89 9.91
N LYS A 29 -24.73 18.93 11.24
CA LYS A 29 -24.12 17.98 12.17
C LYS A 29 -24.58 16.56 11.89
N TYR A 30 -25.89 16.28 11.87
CA TYR A 30 -26.36 14.91 11.60
C TYR A 30 -25.95 14.42 10.22
N LEU A 31 -26.11 15.26 9.18
CA LEU A 31 -25.77 14.87 7.83
C LEU A 31 -24.25 14.68 7.64
N GLY A 32 -23.44 15.60 8.18
CA GLY A 32 -21.99 15.51 8.15
C GLY A 32 -21.46 14.32 8.96
N GLY A 33 -22.07 14.02 10.11
CA GLY A 33 -21.71 12.88 10.95
C GLY A 33 -22.06 11.55 10.32
N ILE A 34 -23.22 11.43 9.68
CA ILE A 34 -23.63 10.24 8.92
C ILE A 34 -22.68 10.01 7.76
N ILE A 35 -22.35 11.05 6.98
CA ILE A 35 -21.41 10.94 5.86
C ILE A 35 -20.03 10.53 6.38
N LEU A 36 -19.54 11.17 7.45
CA LEU A 36 -18.23 10.85 8.03
C LEU A 36 -18.19 9.42 8.59
N ALA A 37 -19.29 8.94 9.19
CA ALA A 37 -19.41 7.57 9.66
C ALA A 37 -19.42 6.56 8.52
N ILE A 38 -20.21 6.79 7.47
CA ILE A 38 -20.29 5.90 6.29
C ILE A 38 -18.94 5.86 5.56
N VAL A 39 -18.32 7.02 5.32
CA VAL A 39 -17.01 7.11 4.66
C VAL A 39 -15.93 6.49 5.54
N GLY A 40 -15.93 6.78 6.85
CA GLY A 40 -15.00 6.19 7.80
C GLY A 40 -15.12 4.66 7.86
N LEU A 41 -16.35 4.13 7.86
CA LEU A 41 -16.62 2.70 7.83
C LEU A 41 -16.19 2.06 6.50
N ALA A 42 -16.46 2.72 5.37
CA ALA A 42 -16.06 2.24 4.04
C ALA A 42 -14.54 2.22 3.88
N VAL A 43 -13.84 3.25 4.36
CA VAL A 43 -12.38 3.31 4.40
C VAL A 43 -11.81 2.27 5.37
N LEU A 44 -12.49 2.00 6.48
CA LEU A 44 -12.09 0.93 7.39
C LEU A 44 -12.23 -0.45 6.72
N MET A 45 -13.37 -0.73 6.07
CA MET A 45 -13.56 -1.97 5.32
C MET A 45 -12.60 -2.11 4.12
N GLY A 46 -12.31 -1.02 3.40
CA GLY A 46 -11.39 -1.00 2.26
C GLY A 46 -9.91 -0.99 2.65
N GLY A 47 -9.58 -0.41 3.80
CA GLY A 47 -8.21 -0.25 4.30
C GLY A 47 -7.58 -1.53 4.85
N PHE A 48 -8.39 -2.58 5.09
CA PHE A 48 -7.90 -3.93 5.39
C PHE A 48 -7.58 -4.76 4.14
N LYS A 49 -7.78 -4.25 2.92
CA LYS A 49 -7.02 -4.74 1.76
C LYS A 49 -5.60 -4.19 1.85
N LYS A 50 -4.80 -4.80 2.73
CA LYS A 50 -3.36 -4.89 2.45
C LYS A 50 -3.26 -5.57 1.10
N ASN A 51 -2.90 -4.81 0.08
CA ASN A 51 -2.27 -5.36 -1.09
C ASN A 51 -0.94 -5.95 -0.60
N GLU A 52 -0.98 -7.14 0.01
CA GLU A 52 0.13 -8.09 0.01
C GLU A 52 0.30 -8.57 -1.44
N SER A 53 0.64 -7.63 -2.32
CA SER A 53 1.57 -7.94 -3.37
C SER A 53 2.85 -8.26 -2.61
N GLY A 54 3.09 -9.56 -2.40
CA GLY A 54 4.30 -10.08 -1.78
C GLY A 54 5.57 -9.46 -2.39
N PRO A 55 6.74 -9.69 -1.78
CA PRO A 55 7.99 -9.07 -2.22
C PRO A 55 8.08 -9.16 -3.74
N LYS A 56 8.09 -7.98 -4.38
CA LYS A 56 8.29 -7.83 -5.82
C LYS A 56 9.45 -8.77 -6.18
N PRO A 57 9.26 -9.76 -7.08
CA PRO A 57 10.37 -10.62 -7.47
C PRO A 57 11.51 -9.70 -7.92
N PRO A 58 12.75 -9.98 -7.49
CA PRO A 58 13.87 -9.11 -7.81
C PRO A 58 13.89 -8.88 -9.32
N PRO A 59 14.23 -7.66 -9.78
CA PRO A 59 14.38 -7.41 -11.20
C PRO A 59 15.32 -8.47 -11.76
N THR A 60 14.84 -9.26 -12.72
CA THR A 60 15.70 -10.12 -13.52
C THR A 60 16.77 -9.20 -14.10
N SER A 61 18.00 -9.30 -13.61
CA SER A 61 19.14 -8.60 -14.20
C SER A 61 19.10 -8.85 -15.72
N PRO A 62 19.38 -7.84 -16.56
CA PRO A 62 19.53 -8.07 -18.00
C PRO A 62 20.49 -9.23 -18.17
N GLN A 63 20.02 -10.31 -18.78
CA GLN A 63 20.83 -11.49 -19.04
C GLN A 63 21.97 -11.04 -19.95
N GLU A 64 23.16 -10.93 -19.37
CA GLU A 64 24.38 -10.64 -20.13
C GLU A 64 24.49 -11.71 -21.23
N PRO A 65 24.71 -11.34 -22.51
CA PRO A 65 24.83 -12.31 -23.59
C PRO A 65 25.91 -13.32 -23.24
N GLN A 66 25.56 -14.59 -23.07
CA GLN A 66 26.56 -15.63 -22.85
C GLN A 66 27.47 -15.69 -24.10
N PRO A 67 28.81 -15.66 -23.93
CA PRO A 67 29.73 -15.78 -25.06
C PRO A 67 29.56 -17.14 -25.75
N PRO A 68 29.73 -17.21 -27.08
CA PRO A 68 29.60 -18.47 -27.82
C PRO A 68 30.56 -19.53 -27.27
N GLN A 69 30.02 -20.68 -26.87
CA GLN A 69 30.82 -21.79 -26.39
C GLN A 69 31.72 -22.32 -27.53
N PRO A 70 33.00 -22.61 -27.26
CA PRO A 70 33.89 -23.18 -28.27
C PRO A 70 33.42 -24.59 -28.68
N PRO A 71 33.76 -25.06 -29.90
CA PRO A 71 33.31 -26.35 -30.41
C PRO A 71 33.73 -27.47 -29.45
N GLN A 72 32.76 -28.24 -28.95
CA GLN A 72 33.06 -29.44 -28.18
C GLN A 72 33.81 -30.42 -29.08
N SER A 73 35.07 -30.70 -28.74
CA SER A 73 35.88 -31.70 -29.42
C SER A 73 35.28 -33.08 -29.15
N PRO A 74 35.10 -33.96 -30.16
CA PRO A 74 34.57 -35.30 -29.94
C PRO A 74 35.49 -36.08 -29.00
N GLU A 75 34.96 -36.51 -27.86
CA GLU A 75 35.66 -37.36 -26.90
C GLU A 75 36.00 -38.70 -27.57
N PRO A 76 37.26 -39.18 -27.51
CA PRO A 76 37.64 -40.43 -28.15
C PRO A 76 37.05 -41.64 -27.38
N PRO A 77 36.71 -42.73 -28.08
CA PRO A 77 36.12 -43.91 -27.45
C PRO A 77 37.09 -44.52 -26.44
N GLN A 78 36.68 -44.56 -25.18
CA GLN A 78 37.35 -45.33 -24.13
C GLN A 78 37.24 -46.82 -24.51
N GLN A 79 38.39 -47.50 -24.55
CA GLN A 79 38.52 -48.92 -24.88
C GLN A 79 37.88 -49.84 -23.85
#